data_AF-A0A2R6CUR0-F1
#
_entry.id   AF-A0A2R6CUR0-F1
#
_cell.length_a   1.000
_cell.length_b   1.000
_cell.length_c   1.000
_cell.angle_alpha   90.00
_cell.angle_beta   90.00
_cell.angle_gamma   90.00
#
_symmetry.space_group_name_H-M   'P 1'
#
loop_
_entity.id
_entity.type
_entity.pdbx_description
1 polymer ?
#
loop_
_entity_poly.entity_id
_entity_poly.type
_entity_poly.pdbx_seq_one_letter_code
_entity_poly.pdbx_strand_id
1 'polypeptide(L)'
;MADDHGGFEEVRENLDGNPMWQLMGYAKAYWPRLTVGVLASFLTRFARLVPPIIVGAAIDRVIRGSGEPGLLTTVGLLPAGTIEGAAARTALLQRLVVIAVLAYLIRSATRFGSRYLLQSTAQKIQRDLRNDSYDHIQHLSMDFYADHQTGGMMSILNSDINRLEKFLNTEFRQFIRML
;
A
#
# COMPACT_ATOMS: atom_id res chain seq x y z
N MET A 1 -48.45 -6.01 13.44
CA MET A 1 -47.74 -5.86 12.16
C MET A 1 -47.04 -4.52 12.26
N ALA A 2 -45.71 -4.52 12.35
CA ALA A 2 -44.93 -3.29 12.35
C ALA A 2 -44.79 -2.90 10.88
N ASP A 3 -45.36 -1.77 10.51
CA ASP A 3 -45.36 -1.28 9.13
C ASP A 3 -43.93 -1.10 8.64
N ASP A 4 -43.68 -1.66 7.46
CA ASP A 4 -42.43 -1.70 6.70
C ASP A 4 -42.10 -0.34 6.05
N HIS A 5 -42.63 0.75 6.62
CA HIS A 5 -42.52 2.11 6.11
C HIS A 5 -41.45 2.87 6.90
N GLY A 6 -40.23 2.93 6.35
CA GLY A 6 -39.09 3.64 6.95
C GLY A 6 -37.72 3.00 6.69
N GLY A 7 -37.67 1.92 5.89
CA GLY A 7 -36.44 1.33 5.39
C GLY A 7 -35.83 2.13 4.24
N PHE A 8 -34.50 2.10 4.12
CA PHE A 8 -33.76 2.79 3.04
C PHE A 8 -33.83 2.04 1.69
N GLU A 9 -34.67 1.00 1.56
CA GLU A 9 -34.88 0.26 0.31
C GLU A 9 -35.28 1.17 -0.87
N GLU A 10 -36.20 2.13 -0.65
CA GLU A 10 -36.72 3.01 -1.70
C GLU A 10 -35.68 4.05 -2.16
N VAL A 11 -34.80 4.48 -1.24
CA VAL A 11 -33.65 5.34 -1.56
C VAL A 11 -32.59 4.56 -2.35
N ARG A 12 -32.42 3.25 -2.06
CA ARG A 12 -31.49 2.39 -2.78
C ARG A 12 -31.88 2.16 -4.24
N GLU A 13 -33.18 2.06 -4.54
CA GLU A 13 -33.68 1.89 -5.91
C GLU A 13 -33.54 3.18 -6.76
N ASN A 14 -33.55 4.35 -6.13
CA ASN A 14 -33.41 5.66 -6.80
C ASN A 14 -31.95 6.16 -6.90
N LEU A 15 -30.95 5.32 -6.60
CA LEU A 15 -29.54 5.67 -6.76
C LEU A 15 -29.12 5.62 -8.24
N ASP A 16 -29.36 6.70 -8.97
CA ASP A 16 -28.82 6.90 -10.32
C ASP A 16 -27.31 7.23 -10.25
N GLY A 17 -26.47 6.21 -10.47
CA GLY A 17 -25.03 6.39 -10.64
C GLY A 17 -24.17 5.23 -10.13
N ASN A 18 -22.85 5.35 -10.30
CA ASN A 18 -21.89 4.38 -9.77
C ASN A 18 -21.28 4.93 -8.45
N PRO A 19 -21.88 4.69 -7.27
CA PRO A 19 -21.48 5.31 -6.01
C PRO A 19 -20.02 5.01 -5.63
N MET A 20 -19.49 3.86 -6.06
CA MET A 20 -18.07 3.50 -5.88
C MET A 20 -17.11 4.48 -6.59
N TRP A 21 -17.53 5.06 -7.74
CA TRP A 21 -16.72 6.04 -8.47
C TRP A 21 -16.70 7.41 -7.81
N GLN A 22 -17.79 7.81 -7.13
CA GLN A 22 -17.82 9.06 -6.38
C GLN A 22 -16.88 9.00 -5.17
N LEU A 23 -16.81 7.84 -4.51
CA LEU A 23 -15.85 7.57 -3.44
C LEU A 23 -14.39 7.60 -3.92
N MET A 24 -14.12 7.13 -5.16
CA MET A 24 -12.80 7.30 -5.79
C MET A 24 -12.44 8.77 -6.05
N GLY A 25 -13.44 9.67 -6.11
CA GLY A 25 -13.23 11.12 -6.19
C GLY A 25 -12.40 11.66 -5.02
N TYR A 26 -12.66 11.20 -3.79
CA TYR A 26 -11.88 11.60 -2.60
C TYR A 26 -10.42 11.13 -2.68
N ALA A 27 -10.15 10.00 -3.34
CA ALA A 27 -8.78 9.51 -3.52
C ALA A 27 -7.96 10.38 -4.50
N LYS A 28 -8.61 11.08 -5.45
CA LYS A 28 -7.91 11.94 -6.44
C LYS A 28 -7.17 13.10 -5.78
N ALA A 29 -7.73 13.70 -4.74
CA ALA A 29 -7.07 14.79 -3.99
C ALA A 29 -5.72 14.36 -3.38
N TYR A 30 -5.54 13.06 -3.13
CA TYR A 30 -4.33 12.49 -2.55
C TYR A 30 -3.48 11.67 -3.55
N TRP A 31 -3.76 11.75 -4.84
CA TRP A 31 -3.07 10.98 -5.89
C TRP A 31 -1.53 11.13 -5.87
N PRO A 32 -0.92 12.31 -5.63
CA PRO A 32 0.54 12.42 -5.53
C PRO A 32 1.13 11.60 -4.37
N ARG A 33 0.44 11.52 -3.23
CA ARG A 33 0.89 10.72 -2.08
C ARG A 33 0.70 9.24 -2.32
N LEU A 34 -0.41 8.85 -2.94
CA LEU A 34 -0.69 7.46 -3.30
C LEU A 34 0.34 6.95 -4.32
N THR A 35 0.62 7.72 -5.37
CA THR A 35 1.60 7.33 -6.40
C THR A 35 3.00 7.16 -5.82
N VAL A 36 3.47 8.09 -4.98
CA VAL A 36 4.78 7.95 -4.30
C VAL A 36 4.78 6.73 -3.37
N GLY A 37 3.71 6.49 -2.62
CA GLY A 37 3.57 5.31 -1.77
C GLY A 37 3.57 3.99 -2.54
N VAL A 38 2.90 3.95 -3.70
CA VAL A 38 2.87 2.79 -4.61
C VAL A 38 4.24 2.55 -5.25
N LEU A 39 4.89 3.58 -5.78
CA LEU A 39 6.25 3.49 -6.33
C LEU A 39 7.26 3.00 -5.29
N ALA A 40 7.17 3.52 -4.06
CA ALA A 40 7.96 3.04 -2.94
C ALA A 40 7.67 1.55 -2.63
N SER A 41 6.43 1.09 -2.79
CA SER A 41 6.07 -0.32 -2.60
C SER A 41 6.72 -1.21 -3.66
N PHE A 42 6.71 -0.80 -4.93
CA PHE A 42 7.40 -1.48 -6.02
C PHE A 42 8.91 -1.55 -5.78
N LEU A 43 9.54 -0.43 -5.42
CA LEU A 43 10.97 -0.39 -5.12
C LEU A 43 11.33 -1.30 -3.93
N THR A 44 10.47 -1.35 -2.90
CA THR A 44 10.62 -2.29 -1.78
C THR A 44 10.58 -3.74 -2.27
N ARG A 45 9.78 -4.04 -3.30
CA ARG A 45 9.67 -5.37 -3.90
C ARG A 45 10.97 -5.78 -4.60
N PHE A 46 11.53 -4.91 -5.44
CA PHE A 46 12.82 -5.14 -6.06
C PHE A 46 13.93 -5.31 -5.01
N ALA A 47 13.92 -4.51 -3.95
CA ALA A 47 14.90 -4.62 -2.86
C ALA A 47 14.83 -5.98 -2.11
N ARG A 48 13.73 -6.73 -2.19
CA ARG A 48 13.64 -8.10 -1.63
C ARG A 48 14.45 -9.12 -2.43
N LEU A 49 14.78 -8.82 -3.70
CA LEU A 49 15.60 -9.67 -4.55
C LEU A 49 17.10 -9.51 -4.26
N VAL A 50 17.50 -8.47 -3.53
CA VAL A 50 18.92 -8.21 -3.28
C VAL A 50 19.58 -9.32 -2.43
N PRO A 51 19.02 -9.75 -1.28
CA PRO A 51 19.62 -10.85 -0.51
C PRO A 51 19.84 -12.15 -1.31
N PRO A 52 18.87 -12.70 -2.08
CA PRO A 52 19.12 -13.91 -2.86
C PRO A 52 20.16 -13.70 -3.96
N ILE A 53 20.22 -12.52 -4.60
CA ILE A 53 21.26 -12.20 -5.58
C ILE A 53 22.66 -12.16 -4.93
N ILE A 54 22.77 -11.58 -3.74
CA ILE A 54 24.04 -11.54 -2.98
C ILE A 54 24.49 -12.95 -2.60
N VAL A 55 23.57 -13.79 -2.12
CA VAL A 55 23.88 -15.18 -1.75
C VAL A 55 24.29 -15.99 -2.98
N GLY A 56 23.58 -15.85 -4.10
CA GLY A 56 23.94 -16.50 -5.37
C GLY A 56 25.34 -16.11 -5.83
N ALA A 57 25.63 -14.80 -5.87
CA ALA A 57 26.96 -14.31 -6.24
C ALA A 57 28.06 -14.78 -5.28
N ALA A 58 27.77 -14.87 -3.98
CA ALA A 58 28.69 -15.42 -3.00
C ALA A 58 28.98 -16.90 -3.28
N ILE A 59 27.97 -17.73 -3.50
CA ILE A 59 28.14 -19.16 -3.78
C ILE A 59 28.93 -19.37 -5.08
N ASP A 60 28.54 -18.70 -6.16
CA ASP A 60 29.15 -18.89 -7.48
C ASP A 60 30.63 -18.49 -7.49
N ARG A 61 30.99 -17.37 -6.82
CA ARG A 61 32.37 -16.87 -6.79
C ARG A 61 33.25 -17.50 -5.72
N VAL A 62 32.69 -17.86 -4.57
CA VAL A 62 33.47 -18.32 -3.40
C VAL A 62 33.55 -19.84 -3.31
N ILE A 63 32.49 -20.55 -3.72
CA ILE A 63 32.40 -22.00 -3.58
C ILE A 63 32.69 -22.69 -4.91
N ARG A 64 32.06 -22.25 -6.01
CA ARG A 64 32.27 -22.87 -7.33
C ARG A 64 33.55 -22.39 -8.03
N GLY A 65 34.10 -21.23 -7.65
CA GLY A 65 35.26 -20.66 -8.32
C GLY A 65 35.01 -20.31 -9.79
N SER A 66 33.76 -20.33 -10.24
CA SER A 66 33.37 -20.01 -11.61
C SER A 66 33.58 -18.51 -11.82
N GLY A 67 34.49 -18.14 -12.72
CA GLY A 67 34.72 -16.77 -13.17
C GLY A 67 33.52 -16.14 -13.91
N GLU A 68 32.36 -16.79 -13.87
CA GLU A 68 31.17 -16.34 -14.59
C GLU A 68 30.68 -14.99 -14.02
N PRO A 69 30.38 -14.01 -14.89
CA PRO A 69 29.91 -12.72 -14.47
C PRO A 69 28.45 -12.83 -13.99
N GLY A 70 28.26 -12.88 -12.67
CA GLY A 70 26.93 -12.73 -12.05
C GLY A 70 26.38 -11.30 -12.19
N LEU A 71 25.09 -11.11 -11.90
CA LEU A 71 24.39 -9.81 -11.96
C LEU A 71 25.11 -8.65 -11.25
N LEU A 72 25.81 -8.91 -10.15
CA LEU A 72 26.55 -7.88 -9.41
C LEU A 72 27.87 -7.46 -10.10
N THR A 73 28.43 -8.32 -10.96
CA THR A 73 29.59 -7.97 -11.79
C THR A 73 29.18 -7.26 -13.07
N THR A 74 28.02 -7.61 -13.66
CA THR A 74 27.49 -6.92 -14.84
C THR A 74 27.05 -5.49 -14.52
N VAL A 75 26.54 -5.26 -13.30
CA VAL A 75 26.23 -3.92 -12.77
C VAL A 75 27.50 -3.17 -12.29
N GLY A 76 28.69 -3.78 -12.36
CA GLY A 76 29.97 -3.15 -12.00
C GLY A 76 30.22 -3.01 -10.50
N LEU A 77 29.39 -3.61 -9.64
CA LEU A 77 29.54 -3.57 -8.18
C LEU A 77 30.63 -4.54 -7.68
N LEU A 78 30.97 -5.55 -8.48
CA LEU A 78 32.03 -6.53 -8.18
C LEU A 78 33.07 -6.57 -9.32
N PRO A 79 34.37 -6.71 -9.02
CA PRO A 79 35.40 -6.85 -10.04
C PRO A 79 35.20 -8.14 -10.85
N ALA A 80 35.30 -8.04 -12.18
CA ALA A 80 35.06 -9.15 -13.11
C ALA A 80 36.18 -10.21 -13.12
N GLY A 81 37.35 -9.91 -12.54
CA GLY A 81 38.52 -10.80 -12.54
C GLY A 81 38.41 -12.03 -11.63
N THR A 82 39.28 -13.01 -11.86
CA THR A 82 39.50 -14.16 -10.98
C THR A 82 40.04 -13.70 -9.63
N ILE A 83 39.47 -14.22 -8.54
CA ILE A 83 39.85 -13.85 -7.19
C ILE A 83 40.92 -14.83 -6.74
N GLU A 84 42.18 -14.47 -6.97
CA GLU A 84 43.32 -15.26 -6.49
C GLU A 84 43.82 -14.70 -5.15
N GLY A 85 43.85 -15.58 -4.13
CA GLY A 85 44.39 -15.26 -2.81
C GLY A 85 43.35 -14.99 -1.71
N ALA A 86 43.70 -15.35 -0.48
CA ALA A 86 42.83 -15.21 0.70
C ALA A 86 42.44 -13.75 0.98
N ALA A 87 43.34 -12.78 0.74
CA ALA A 87 43.07 -11.36 0.92
C ALA A 87 41.99 -10.84 -0.04
N ALA A 88 42.00 -11.28 -1.31
CA ALA A 88 41.01 -10.88 -2.30
C ALA A 88 39.62 -11.47 -2.00
N ARG A 89 39.56 -12.69 -1.45
CA ARG A 89 38.32 -13.32 -0.98
C ARG A 89 37.70 -12.57 0.19
N THR A 90 38.50 -12.17 1.18
CA THR A 90 38.02 -11.37 2.32
C THR A 90 37.53 -9.99 1.89
N ALA A 91 38.23 -9.33 0.95
CA ALA A 91 37.79 -8.04 0.40
C ALA A 91 36.46 -8.15 -0.36
N LEU A 92 36.23 -9.23 -1.13
CA LEU A 92 34.94 -9.48 -1.77
C LEU A 92 33.83 -9.69 -0.74
N LEU A 93 34.05 -10.51 0.29
CA LEU A 93 33.06 -10.74 1.34
C LEU A 93 32.70 -9.44 2.06
N GLN A 94 33.69 -8.59 2.39
CA GLN A 94 33.44 -7.28 2.98
C GLN A 94 32.57 -6.40 2.08
N ARG A 95 32.85 -6.35 0.77
CA ARG A 95 32.02 -5.60 -0.20
C ARG A 95 30.59 -6.13 -0.28
N LEU A 96 30.41 -7.46 -0.32
CA LEU A 96 29.08 -8.08 -0.31
C LEU A 96 28.29 -7.73 0.96
N VAL A 97 28.95 -7.74 2.13
CA VAL A 97 28.33 -7.33 3.39
C VAL A 97 27.90 -5.87 3.34
N VAL A 98 28.76 -4.96 2.85
CA VAL A 98 28.40 -3.53 2.71
C VAL A 98 27.22 -3.35 1.76
N ILE A 99 27.21 -4.01 0.61
CA ILE A 99 26.09 -3.99 -0.34
C ILE A 99 24.81 -4.53 0.32
N ALA A 100 24.92 -5.62 1.08
CA ALA A 100 23.78 -6.21 1.80
C ALA A 100 23.20 -5.23 2.83
N VAL A 101 24.05 -4.57 3.62
CA VAL A 101 23.64 -3.58 4.62
C VAL A 101 22.94 -2.40 3.94
N LEU A 102 23.53 -1.83 2.89
CA LEU A 102 22.94 -0.72 2.15
C LEU A 102 21.60 -1.10 1.52
N ALA A 103 21.51 -2.28 0.92
CA ALA A 103 20.25 -2.79 0.37
C ALA A 103 19.18 -2.97 1.43
N TYR A 104 19.56 -3.45 2.62
CA TYR A 104 18.63 -3.59 3.75
C TYR A 104 18.15 -2.24 4.27
N LEU A 105 19.03 -1.25 4.36
CA LEU A 105 18.68 0.12 4.76
C LEU A 105 17.73 0.76 3.77
N ILE A 106 18.02 0.67 2.46
CA ILE A 106 17.13 1.16 1.40
C ILE A 106 15.78 0.46 1.53
N ARG A 107 15.76 -0.87 1.56
CA ARG A 107 14.52 -1.66 1.71
C ARG A 107 13.71 -1.22 2.93
N SER A 108 14.36 -0.98 4.06
CA SER A 108 13.71 -0.54 5.29
C SER A 108 13.09 0.86 5.14
N ALA A 109 13.86 1.82 4.62
CA ALA A 109 13.41 3.19 4.39
C ALA A 109 12.24 3.23 3.41
N THR A 110 12.35 2.53 2.27
CA THR A 110 11.28 2.50 1.27
C THR A 110 10.02 1.82 1.79
N ARG A 111 10.17 0.73 2.56
CA ARG A 111 9.05 0.05 3.22
C ARG A 111 8.34 0.95 4.23
N PHE A 112 9.11 1.69 5.03
CA PHE A 112 8.56 2.64 6.00
C PHE A 112 7.81 3.77 5.29
N GLY A 113 8.44 4.40 4.28
CA GLY A 113 7.84 5.49 3.52
C GLY A 113 6.54 5.08 2.83
N SER A 114 6.53 3.93 2.15
CA SER A 114 5.32 3.36 1.54
C SER A 114 4.20 3.18 2.58
N ARG A 115 4.49 2.52 3.71
CA ARG A 115 3.52 2.28 4.78
C ARG A 115 2.95 3.58 5.33
N TYR A 116 3.81 4.53 5.66
CA TYR A 116 3.41 5.81 6.22
C TYR A 116 2.54 6.60 5.25
N LEU A 117 2.94 6.72 3.98
CA LEU A 117 2.20 7.49 2.96
C LEU A 117 0.82 6.88 2.69
N LEU A 118 0.75 5.57 2.50
CA LEU A 118 -0.52 4.88 2.23
C LEU A 118 -1.45 4.94 3.44
N GLN A 119 -0.91 4.77 4.65
CA GLN A 119 -1.72 4.77 5.87
C GLN A 119 -2.24 6.16 6.24
N SER A 120 -1.37 7.17 6.20
CA SER A 120 -1.77 8.56 6.44
C SER A 120 -2.80 9.04 5.40
N THR A 121 -2.64 8.67 4.13
CA THR A 121 -3.60 9.03 3.08
C THR A 121 -4.97 8.41 3.31
N ALA A 122 -5.02 7.13 3.65
CA ALA A 122 -6.29 6.46 3.95
C ALA A 122 -7.03 7.10 5.13
N GLN A 123 -6.31 7.47 6.21
CA GLN A 123 -6.91 8.18 7.35
C GLN A 123 -7.47 9.55 6.96
N LYS A 124 -6.83 10.26 6.03
CA LYS A 124 -7.32 11.55 5.55
C LYS A 124 -8.58 11.39 4.72
N ILE A 125 -8.58 10.47 3.75
CA ILE A 125 -9.77 10.14 2.95
C ILE A 125 -10.94 9.76 3.85
N GLN A 126 -10.69 8.94 4.87
CA GLN A 126 -11.72 8.54 5.84
C GLN A 126 -12.26 9.74 6.62
N ARG A 127 -11.38 10.64 7.08
CA ARG A 127 -11.81 11.86 7.81
C ARG A 127 -12.69 12.73 6.93
N ASP A 128 -12.27 12.96 5.69
CA ASP A 128 -12.99 13.81 4.75
C ASP A 128 -14.37 13.21 4.44
N LEU A 129 -14.43 11.91 4.14
CA LEU A 129 -15.70 11.20 3.92
C LEU A 129 -16.64 11.28 5.13
N ARG A 130 -16.10 11.10 6.34
CA ARG A 130 -16.87 11.17 7.58
C ARG A 130 -17.43 12.58 7.80
N ASN A 131 -16.62 13.61 7.58
CA ASN A 131 -17.05 14.99 7.72
C ASN A 131 -18.16 15.34 6.73
N ASP A 132 -17.98 15.01 5.45
CA ASP A 132 -18.95 15.34 4.40
C ASP A 132 -20.27 14.56 4.59
N SER A 133 -20.19 13.31 5.06
CA SER A 133 -21.38 12.52 5.36
C SER A 133 -22.16 13.06 6.56
N TYR A 134 -21.46 13.51 7.62
CA TYR A 134 -22.12 14.14 8.76
C TYR A 134 -22.74 15.48 8.40
N ASP A 135 -22.04 16.31 7.63
CA ASP A 135 -22.53 17.61 7.18
C ASP A 135 -23.79 17.43 6.33
N HIS A 136 -23.80 16.48 5.39
CA HIS A 136 -24.97 16.19 4.57
C HIS A 136 -26.19 15.81 5.40
N ILE A 137 -26.02 14.93 6.40
CA ILE A 137 -27.13 14.48 7.23
C ILE A 137 -27.68 15.62 8.10
N GLN A 138 -26.81 16.45 8.68
CA GLN A 138 -27.26 17.59 9.50
C GLN A 138 -28.10 18.61 8.73
N HIS A 139 -27.97 18.67 7.40
CA HIS A 139 -28.71 19.60 6.54
C HIS A 139 -29.98 19.00 5.89
N LEU A 140 -30.34 17.75 6.21
CA LEU A 140 -31.58 17.14 5.71
C LEU A 140 -32.83 17.80 6.31
N SER A 141 -33.92 17.84 5.55
CA SER A 141 -35.19 18.43 6.00
C SER A 141 -35.84 17.59 7.11
N MET A 142 -36.66 18.20 7.96
CA MET A 142 -37.40 17.45 8.98
C MET A 142 -38.38 16.43 8.37
N ASP A 143 -38.89 16.68 7.17
CA ASP A 143 -39.74 15.73 6.44
C ASP A 143 -38.98 14.43 6.13
N PHE A 144 -37.69 14.52 5.77
CA PHE A 144 -36.85 13.35 5.58
C PHE A 144 -36.72 12.51 6.87
N TYR A 145 -36.59 13.18 8.02
CA TYR A 145 -36.53 12.52 9.33
C TYR A 145 -37.89 11.96 9.79
N ALA A 146 -39.00 12.49 9.29
CA ALA A 146 -40.34 11.98 9.58
C ALA A 146 -40.61 10.66 8.82
N ASP A 147 -40.12 10.54 7.59
CA ASP A 147 -40.31 9.36 6.74
C ASP A 147 -39.27 8.25 6.93
N HIS A 148 -38.13 8.52 7.60
CA HIS A 148 -37.04 7.56 7.77
C HIS A 148 -36.69 7.29 9.23
N GLN A 149 -36.52 6.02 9.60
CA GLN A 149 -36.12 5.67 10.97
C GLN A 149 -34.71 6.19 11.29
N THR A 150 -34.59 6.99 12.35
CA THR A 150 -33.32 7.49 12.89
C THR A 150 -32.31 6.36 13.16
N GLY A 151 -32.79 5.16 13.53
CA GLY A 151 -31.95 3.98 13.72
C GLY A 151 -31.25 3.49 12.44
N GLY A 152 -31.92 3.55 11.29
CA GLY A 152 -31.33 3.20 10.00
C GLY A 152 -30.28 4.21 9.55
N MET A 153 -30.51 5.51 9.75
CA MET A 153 -29.50 6.55 9.47
C MET A 153 -28.23 6.35 10.29
N MET A 154 -28.37 6.07 11.58
CA MET A 154 -27.24 5.81 12.46
C MET A 154 -26.49 4.53 12.07
N SER A 155 -27.19 3.51 11.56
CA SER A 155 -26.56 2.30 11.03
C SER A 155 -25.75 2.60 9.76
N ILE A 156 -26.25 3.40 8.82
CA ILE A 156 -25.49 3.78 7.62
C ILE A 156 -24.25 4.60 8.00
N LEU A 157 -24.42 5.60 8.86
CA LEU A 157 -23.34 6.46 9.35
C LEU A 157 -22.24 5.71 10.09
N ASN A 158 -22.58 4.64 10.81
CA ASN A 158 -21.63 3.95 11.67
C ASN A 158 -21.16 2.64 11.04
N SER A 159 -22.07 1.79 10.59
CA SER A 159 -21.74 0.48 10.04
C SER A 159 -21.24 0.56 8.60
N ASP A 160 -21.93 1.31 7.73
CA ASP A 160 -21.59 1.32 6.30
C ASP A 160 -20.37 2.18 6.01
N ILE A 161 -20.24 3.33 6.67
CA ILE A 161 -18.99 4.13 6.62
C ILE A 161 -17.81 3.33 7.17
N ASN A 162 -17.96 2.61 8.30
CA ASN A 162 -16.86 1.78 8.82
C ASN A 162 -16.55 0.58 7.92
N ARG A 163 -17.54 0.02 7.20
CA ARG A 163 -17.29 -1.03 6.19
C ARG A 163 -16.50 -0.47 5.02
N LEU A 164 -16.87 0.71 4.53
CA LEU A 164 -16.14 1.38 3.47
C LEU A 164 -14.71 1.74 3.88
N GLU A 165 -14.54 2.23 5.11
CA GLU A 165 -13.24 2.45 5.73
C GLU A 165 -12.41 1.17 5.73
N LYS A 166 -12.97 0.07 6.25
CA LYS A 166 -12.27 -1.22 6.30
C LYS A 166 -11.88 -1.71 4.92
N PHE A 167 -12.72 -1.51 3.91
CA PHE A 167 -12.40 -1.84 2.52
C PHE A 167 -11.20 -1.02 1.99
N LEU A 168 -11.26 0.32 2.11
CA LEU A 168 -10.18 1.22 1.66
C LEU A 168 -8.88 1.04 2.45
N ASN A 169 -8.98 0.69 3.73
CA ASN A 169 -7.84 0.51 4.62
C ASN A 169 -7.22 -0.88 4.45
N THR A 170 -8.03 -1.93 4.40
CA THR A 170 -7.54 -3.30 4.47
C THR A 170 -7.37 -3.87 3.07
N GLU A 171 -8.44 -3.88 2.28
CA GLU A 171 -8.47 -4.57 0.98
C GLU A 171 -7.59 -3.85 -0.04
N PHE A 172 -7.68 -2.53 -0.14
CA PHE A 172 -6.82 -1.76 -1.04
C PHE A 172 -5.33 -1.86 -0.67
N ARG A 173 -5.01 -1.84 0.63
CA ARG A 173 -3.62 -2.05 1.08
C ARG A 173 -3.14 -3.47 0.82
N GLN A 174 -3.99 -4.48 0.98
CA GLN A 174 -3.65 -5.87 0.68
C GLN A 174 -3.41 -6.06 -0.82
N PHE A 175 -4.25 -5.46 -1.67
CA PHE A 175 -4.07 -5.47 -3.11
C PHE A 175 -2.72 -4.84 -3.53
N ILE A 176 -2.39 -3.65 -3.04
CA ILE A 176 -1.07 -3.02 -3.27
C ILE A 176 0.08 -3.87 -2.72
N ARG A 177 -0.14 -4.56 -1.60
CA ARG A 177 0.86 -5.46 -1.02
C ARG A 177 1.04 -6.73 -1.84
N MET A 178 0.02 -7.19 -2.56
CA MET A 178 0.00 -8.43 -3.33
C MET A 178 0.47 -8.26 -4.78
N LEU A 179 0.15 -7.13 -5.42
CA LEU A 179 0.71 -6.70 -6.72
C LEU A 179 2.18 -6.32 -6.63
#